data_AF-A0A7S2QQ32-F1
#
_entry.id   AF-A0A7S2QQ32-F1
#
_cell.length_a   1.000
_cell.length_b   1.000
_cell.length_c   1.000
_cell.angle_alpha   90.00
_cell.angle_beta   90.00
_cell.angle_gamma   90.00
#
_symmetry.space_group_name_H-M   'P 1'
#
loop_
_entity.id
_entity.type
_entity.pdbx_description
1 polymer ?
#
loop_
_entity_poly.entity_id
_entity_poly.type
_entity_poly.pdbx_seq_one_letter_code
_entity_poly.pdbx_strand_id
1 'polypeptide(L)'
;AVLSRAFGRKLSWLSWVGVCVAFSGGIVISWSEISDVGTLGGNQAAVTTGLALAFAAVFGRSAKIVLADNMVNPDAYVDGSEHEVAVPPLQMFALQFPLAVALSLAYAVATEDVEQAWERLTPEIGGVILLSMCTATALNLLGVQVLKEFGATAQQIIGKLNTICIAAISVAFLGEHLPWLVL
;
A
#
# COMPACT_ATOMS: atom_id res chain seq x y z
N ALA A 1 0.69 10.33 -7.64
CA ALA A 1 0.99 11.53 -8.47
C ALA A 1 0.29 11.49 -9.82
N VAL A 2 0.63 10.58 -10.74
CA VAL A 2 0.01 10.50 -12.08
C VAL A 2 -1.51 10.37 -12.01
N LEU A 3 -2.02 9.41 -11.21
CA LEU A 3 -3.46 9.25 -10.99
C LEU A 3 -4.09 10.53 -10.44
N SER A 4 -3.53 11.11 -9.37
CA SER A 4 -4.06 12.34 -8.78
C SER A 4 -4.12 13.52 -9.78
N ARG A 5 -3.13 13.64 -10.68
CA ARG A 5 -3.18 14.62 -11.79
C ARG A 5 -4.25 14.27 -12.83
N ALA A 6 -4.45 12.99 -13.14
CA ALA A 6 -5.52 12.55 -14.03
C ALA A 6 -6.92 12.88 -13.47
N PHE A 7 -7.07 12.91 -12.14
CA PHE A 7 -8.28 13.36 -11.45
C PHE A 7 -8.39 14.88 -11.28
N GLY A 8 -7.44 15.67 -11.81
CA GLY A 8 -7.52 17.15 -11.81
C GLY A 8 -6.64 17.87 -10.79
N ARG A 9 -5.96 17.15 -9.88
CA ARG A 9 -5.14 17.80 -8.84
C ARG A 9 -3.88 18.44 -9.44
N LYS A 10 -3.67 19.71 -9.11
CA LYS A 10 -2.44 20.46 -9.46
C LYS A 10 -1.32 20.03 -8.50
N LEU A 11 -0.23 19.49 -9.05
CA LEU A 11 0.94 19.06 -8.28
C LEU A 11 2.11 20.01 -8.50
N SER A 12 2.86 20.30 -7.44
CA SER A 12 4.07 21.13 -7.53
C SER A 12 5.15 20.43 -8.37
N TRP A 13 6.01 21.21 -9.03
CA TRP A 13 7.16 20.67 -9.77
C TRP A 13 8.10 19.85 -8.87
N LEU A 14 8.33 20.30 -7.63
CA LEU A 14 9.15 19.58 -6.66
C LEU A 14 8.58 18.19 -6.33
N SER A 15 7.25 18.07 -6.28
CA SER A 15 6.58 16.78 -6.08
C SER A 15 6.86 15.81 -7.23
N TRP A 16 6.95 16.30 -8.47
CA TRP A 16 7.30 15.47 -9.64
C TRP A 16 8.72 14.93 -9.55
N VAL A 17 9.68 15.77 -9.14
CA VAL A 17 11.07 15.34 -8.94
C VAL A 17 11.14 14.22 -7.88
N GLY A 18 10.47 14.40 -6.74
CA GLY A 18 10.42 13.37 -5.69
C GLY A 18 9.80 12.05 -6.17
N VAL A 19 8.78 12.12 -7.04
CA VAL A 19 8.17 10.93 -7.66
C VAL A 19 9.16 10.22 -8.59
N CYS A 20 9.89 10.96 -9.43
CA CYS A 20 10.90 10.40 -10.32
C CYS A 20 12.04 9.70 -9.55
N VAL A 21 12.54 10.32 -8.48
CA VAL A 21 13.57 9.73 -7.61
C VAL A 21 13.06 8.44 -6.97
N ALA A 22 11.86 8.47 -6.36
CA ALA A 22 11.30 7.29 -5.72
C ALA A 22 11.00 6.15 -6.71
N PHE A 23 10.59 6.47 -7.93
CA PHE A 23 10.35 5.49 -8.99
C PHE A 23 11.67 4.86 -9.47
N SER A 24 12.71 5.68 -9.67
CA SER A 24 14.03 5.21 -10.07
C SER A 24 14.64 4.28 -9.02
N GLY A 25 14.56 4.65 -7.73
CA GLY A 25 14.99 3.79 -6.63
C GLY A 25 14.25 2.44 -6.61
N GLY A 26 12.93 2.46 -6.84
CA GLY A 26 12.14 1.23 -6.96
C GLY A 26 12.61 0.32 -8.11
N ILE A 27 12.89 0.89 -9.29
CA ILE A 27 13.41 0.13 -10.44
C ILE A 27 14.77 -0.51 -10.11
N VAL A 28 15.68 0.25 -9.48
CA VAL A 28 17.01 -0.25 -9.13
C VAL A 28 16.92 -1.43 -8.17
N ILE A 29 16.09 -1.34 -7.14
CA ILE A 29 15.86 -2.42 -6.18
C ILE A 29 15.27 -3.64 -6.88
N SER A 30 14.21 -3.48 -7.68
CA SER A 30 13.59 -4.59 -8.41
C SER A 30 14.52 -5.25 -9.43
N TRP A 31 15.39 -4.46 -10.09
CA TRP A 31 16.39 -5.00 -11.00
C TRP A 31 17.40 -5.86 -10.25
N SER A 32 17.91 -5.38 -9.11
CA SER A 32 18.85 -6.12 -8.27
C SER A 32 18.28 -7.49 -7.88
N GLU A 33 17.03 -7.54 -7.43
CA GLU A 33 16.36 -8.78 -7.06
C GLU A 33 16.24 -9.76 -8.25
N ILE A 34 15.88 -9.28 -9.43
CA ILE A 34 15.79 -10.12 -10.63
C ILE A 34 17.17 -10.66 -11.04
N SER A 35 18.22 -9.84 -10.94
CA SER A 35 19.57 -10.28 -11.28
C SER A 35 20.10 -11.34 -10.31
N ASP A 36 19.78 -11.22 -9.01
CA ASP A 36 20.24 -12.17 -7.98
C ASP A 36 19.56 -13.54 -8.13
N VAL A 37 18.32 -13.59 -8.61
CA VAL A 37 17.63 -14.86 -8.89
C VAL A 37 18.31 -15.64 -10.02
N GLY A 38 18.81 -14.93 -11.03
CA GLY A 38 19.55 -15.52 -12.15
C GLY A 38 20.88 -16.15 -11.72
N THR A 39 21.52 -15.61 -10.67
CA THR A 39 22.80 -16.13 -10.15
C THR A 39 22.60 -17.26 -9.13
N LEU A 40 21.53 -17.22 -8.33
CA LEU A 40 21.25 -18.21 -7.28
C LEU A 40 20.43 -19.43 -7.75
N GLY A 41 20.06 -19.50 -9.03
CA GLY A 41 19.31 -20.64 -9.60
C GLY A 41 17.85 -20.71 -9.17
N GLY A 42 17.24 -19.57 -8.80
CA GLY A 42 15.84 -19.50 -8.40
C GLY A 42 14.86 -19.53 -9.59
N ASN A 43 13.58 -19.81 -9.31
CA ASN A 43 12.54 -19.78 -10.33
C ASN A 43 12.18 -18.33 -10.70
N GLN A 44 12.78 -17.83 -11.78
CA GLN A 44 12.58 -16.47 -12.30
C GLN A 44 11.10 -16.14 -12.56
N ALA A 45 10.28 -17.13 -12.96
CA ALA A 45 8.86 -16.91 -13.21
C ALA A 45 8.08 -16.61 -11.93
N ALA A 46 8.42 -17.27 -10.82
CA ALA A 46 7.77 -17.03 -9.53
C ALA A 46 8.09 -15.62 -9.00
N VAL A 47 9.34 -15.19 -9.10
CA VAL A 47 9.77 -13.85 -8.68
C VAL A 47 9.14 -12.77 -9.55
N THR A 48 9.12 -12.96 -10.87
CA THR A 48 8.49 -12.02 -11.80
C THR A 48 6.98 -11.91 -11.53
N THR A 49 6.31 -13.02 -11.22
CA THR A 49 4.88 -13.04 -10.85
C THR A 49 4.66 -12.30 -9.53
N GLY A 50 5.50 -12.55 -8.51
CA GLY A 50 5.44 -11.85 -7.23
C GLY A 50 5.62 -10.34 -7.38
N LEU A 51 6.59 -9.92 -8.20
CA LEU A 51 6.85 -8.51 -8.49
C LEU A 51 5.67 -7.86 -9.25
N ALA A 52 5.08 -8.56 -10.23
CA ALA A 52 3.91 -8.09 -10.95
C ALA A 52 2.70 -7.91 -10.02
N LEU A 53 2.45 -8.88 -9.13
CA LEU A 53 1.39 -8.79 -8.11
C LEU A 53 1.65 -7.66 -7.12
N ALA A 54 2.89 -7.46 -6.69
CA ALA A 54 3.28 -6.35 -5.82
C ALA A 54 3.03 -4.99 -6.51
N PHE A 55 3.39 -4.86 -7.79
CA PHE A 55 3.12 -3.65 -8.57
C PHE A 55 1.62 -3.39 -8.70
N ALA A 56 0.83 -4.42 -9.03
CA ALA A 56 -0.63 -4.33 -9.11
C ALA A 56 -1.24 -3.91 -7.77
N ALA A 57 -0.77 -4.46 -6.65
CA ALA A 57 -1.22 -4.10 -5.32
C ALA A 57 -0.90 -2.63 -4.98
N VAL A 58 0.30 -2.15 -5.31
CA VAL A 58 0.70 -0.74 -5.12
C VAL A 58 -0.15 0.19 -5.98
N PHE A 59 -0.42 -0.18 -7.23
CA PHE A 59 -1.30 0.58 -8.12
C PHE A 59 -2.72 0.65 -7.57
N GLY A 60 -3.32 -0.49 -7.20
CA GLY A 60 -4.66 -0.56 -6.63
C GLY A 60 -4.79 0.24 -5.33
N ARG A 61 -3.79 0.15 -4.44
CA ARG A 61 -3.72 0.97 -3.22
C ARG A 61 -3.65 2.46 -3.54
N SER A 62 -2.86 2.84 -4.54
CA SER A 62 -2.71 4.24 -4.96
C SER A 62 -4.01 4.79 -5.55
N ALA A 63 -4.69 4.01 -6.38
CA ALA A 63 -5.99 4.37 -6.94
C ALA A 63 -7.04 4.52 -5.84
N LYS A 64 -7.11 3.56 -4.90
CA LYS A 64 -7.99 3.65 -3.72
C LYS A 64 -7.76 4.93 -2.92
N ILE A 65 -6.50 5.27 -2.63
CA ILE A 65 -6.18 6.48 -1.85
C ILE A 65 -6.61 7.75 -2.59
N VAL A 66 -6.37 7.84 -3.90
CA VAL A 66 -6.78 9.01 -4.69
C VAL A 66 -8.30 9.14 -4.77
N LEU A 67 -9.02 8.04 -4.96
CA LEU A 67 -10.48 8.03 -4.94
C LEU A 67 -11.03 8.43 -3.56
N ALA A 68 -10.47 7.88 -2.49
CA ALA A 68 -10.85 8.25 -1.13
C ALA A 68 -10.57 9.73 -0.83
N ASP A 69 -9.44 10.26 -1.30
CA ASP A 69 -9.10 11.68 -1.16
C ASP A 69 -10.07 12.59 -1.91
N ASN A 70 -10.49 12.19 -3.11
CA ASN A 70 -11.51 12.93 -3.86
C ASN A 70 -12.85 12.94 -3.10
N MET A 71 -13.23 11.82 -2.48
CA MET A 71 -14.47 11.74 -1.69
C MET A 71 -14.41 12.55 -0.38
N VAL A 72 -13.24 12.64 0.26
CA VAL A 72 -13.07 13.41 1.52
C VAL A 72 -12.88 14.89 1.25
N ASN A 73 -12.17 15.25 0.19
CA ASN A 73 -11.77 16.61 -0.13
C ASN A 73 -12.03 16.94 -1.62
N PRO A 74 -13.29 16.94 -2.08
CA PRO A 74 -13.63 17.16 -3.49
C PRO A 74 -13.19 18.54 -4.01
N ASP A 75 -13.16 19.55 -3.13
CA ASP A 75 -12.71 20.91 -3.44
C ASP A 75 -11.24 20.97 -3.93
N ALA A 76 -10.43 19.95 -3.60
CA ALA A 76 -9.06 19.85 -4.09
C ALA A 76 -8.96 19.41 -5.56
N TYR A 77 -10.08 18.96 -6.14
CA TYR A 77 -10.17 18.34 -7.46
C TYR A 77 -11.10 19.10 -8.44
N VAL A 78 -12.13 19.82 -7.94
CA VAL A 78 -13.09 20.59 -8.75
C VAL A 78 -12.79 22.10 -8.67
N ASP A 79 -12.60 22.75 -9.82
CA ASP A 79 -12.38 24.21 -9.88
C ASP A 79 -13.72 24.98 -9.67
N GLY A 80 -14.13 25.13 -8.41
CA GLY A 80 -14.96 26.24 -7.88
C GLY A 80 -16.43 26.38 -8.30
N SER A 81 -16.95 25.64 -9.28
CA SER A 81 -18.34 25.81 -9.75
C SER A 81 -19.37 24.91 -9.07
N GLU A 82 -18.96 23.78 -8.49
CA GLU A 82 -19.85 22.82 -7.82
C GLU A 82 -19.21 22.39 -6.48
N HIS A 83 -19.88 22.68 -5.37
CA HIS A 83 -19.46 22.22 -4.05
C HIS A 83 -20.06 20.83 -3.82
N GLU A 84 -19.27 19.79 -4.04
CA GLU A 84 -19.65 18.44 -3.63
C GLU A 84 -19.52 18.30 -2.10
N VAL A 85 -20.48 17.60 -1.49
CA VAL A 85 -20.46 17.37 -0.04
C VAL A 85 -19.40 16.34 0.30
N ALA A 86 -18.38 16.76 1.05
CA ALA A 86 -17.34 15.88 1.58
C ALA A 86 -17.95 14.72 2.39
N VAL A 87 -17.53 13.49 2.07
CA VAL A 87 -17.99 12.30 2.79
C VAL A 87 -17.21 12.16 4.11
N PRO A 88 -17.88 12.06 5.27
CA PRO A 88 -17.20 11.83 6.53
C PRO A 88 -16.36 10.55 6.50
N PRO A 89 -15.15 10.54 7.10
CA PRO A 89 -14.29 9.36 7.18
C PRO A 89 -15.01 8.07 7.57
N LEU A 90 -15.84 8.12 8.62
CA LEU A 90 -16.55 6.95 9.12
C LEU A 90 -17.54 6.36 8.11
N GLN A 91 -18.19 7.21 7.30
CA GLN A 91 -19.12 6.77 6.27
C GLN A 91 -18.39 6.09 5.11
N MET A 92 -17.22 6.58 4.72
CA MET A 92 -16.37 5.87 3.75
C MET A 92 -15.95 4.48 4.26
N PHE A 93 -15.58 4.38 5.53
CA PHE A 93 -15.27 3.10 6.17
C PHE A 93 -16.45 2.14 6.10
N ALA A 94 -17.63 2.61 6.52
CA ALA A 94 -18.84 1.81 6.52
C ALA A 94 -19.20 1.28 5.12
N LEU A 95 -18.93 2.07 4.07
CA LEU A 95 -19.19 1.65 2.68
C LEU A 95 -18.15 0.67 2.16
N GLN A 96 -16.86 0.88 2.47
CA GLN A 96 -15.76 0.11 1.89
C GLN A 96 -15.56 -1.24 2.57
N PHE A 97 -15.68 -1.32 3.89
CA PHE A 97 -15.30 -2.52 4.65
C PHE A 97 -16.14 -3.75 4.32
N PRO A 98 -17.48 -3.69 4.24
CA PRO A 98 -18.29 -4.87 3.96
C PRO A 98 -17.93 -5.51 2.61
N LEU A 99 -17.74 -4.69 1.57
CA LEU A 99 -17.35 -5.19 0.24
C LEU A 99 -15.93 -5.76 0.25
N ALA A 100 -14.99 -5.09 0.92
CA ALA A 100 -13.62 -5.57 1.04
C ALA A 100 -13.55 -6.91 1.77
N VAL A 101 -14.31 -7.07 2.86
CA VAL A 101 -14.42 -8.33 3.63
C VAL A 101 -15.04 -9.43 2.77
N ALA A 102 -16.12 -9.13 2.04
CA ALA A 102 -16.76 -10.11 1.17
C ALA A 102 -15.82 -10.59 0.05
N LEU A 103 -15.10 -9.67 -0.60
CA LEU A 103 -14.13 -10.00 -1.64
C LEU A 103 -12.93 -10.77 -1.09
N SER A 104 -12.39 -10.37 0.07
CA SER A 104 -11.27 -11.08 0.69
C SER A 104 -11.67 -12.49 1.14
N LEU A 105 -12.88 -12.65 1.67
CA LEU A 105 -13.39 -13.95 2.09
C LEU A 105 -13.64 -14.85 0.88
N ALA A 106 -14.27 -14.32 -0.18
CA ALA A 106 -14.49 -15.07 -1.42
C ALA A 106 -13.16 -15.51 -2.06
N TYR A 107 -12.16 -14.63 -2.07
CA TYR A 107 -10.82 -14.96 -2.53
C TYR A 107 -10.18 -16.06 -1.67
N ALA A 108 -10.17 -15.88 -0.34
CA ALA A 108 -9.59 -16.86 0.59
C ALA A 108 -10.23 -18.24 0.43
N VAL A 109 -11.56 -18.32 0.38
CA VAL A 109 -12.28 -19.60 0.17
C VAL A 109 -12.01 -20.22 -1.20
N ALA A 110 -11.73 -19.41 -2.22
CA ALA A 110 -11.42 -19.90 -3.56
C ALA A 110 -9.97 -20.38 -3.72
N THR A 111 -9.03 -19.84 -2.93
CA THR A 111 -7.59 -20.10 -3.09
C THR A 111 -6.96 -20.93 -1.98
N GLU A 112 -7.59 -21.02 -0.81
CA GLU A 112 -7.04 -21.66 0.38
C GLU A 112 -7.91 -22.85 0.82
N ASP A 113 -7.28 -23.80 1.52
CA ASP A 113 -7.96 -24.96 2.11
C ASP A 113 -8.42 -24.62 3.55
N VAL A 114 -9.74 -24.56 3.73
CA VAL A 114 -10.37 -24.20 5.01
C VAL A 114 -10.10 -25.26 6.09
N GLU A 115 -10.05 -26.54 5.70
CA GLU A 115 -9.82 -27.65 6.64
C GLU A 115 -8.39 -27.57 7.18
N GLN A 116 -7.41 -27.42 6.28
CA GLN A 116 -6.02 -27.27 6.68
C GLN A 116 -5.78 -26.00 7.53
N ALA A 117 -6.45 -24.89 7.21
CA ALA A 117 -6.34 -23.67 7.99
C ALA A 117 -6.87 -23.86 9.42
N TRP A 118 -7.97 -24.61 9.58
CA TRP A 118 -8.56 -24.88 10.88
C TRP A 118 -7.69 -25.79 11.75
N GLU A 119 -7.13 -26.85 11.18
CA GLU A 119 -6.23 -27.77 11.90
C GLU A 119 -4.96 -27.08 12.43
N ARG A 120 -4.48 -26.06 11.73
CA ARG A 120 -3.28 -25.30 12.09
C ARG A 120 -3.56 -24.13 13.03
N LEU A 121 -4.81 -23.87 13.39
CA LEU A 121 -5.17 -22.74 14.25
C LEU A 121 -4.84 -23.05 15.71
N THR A 122 -3.62 -22.73 16.13
CA THR A 122 -3.24 -22.78 17.55
C THR A 122 -3.65 -21.48 18.28
N PRO A 123 -3.81 -21.51 19.63
CA PRO A 123 -4.14 -20.30 20.40
C PRO A 123 -3.11 -19.17 20.22
N GLU A 124 -1.84 -19.50 20.06
CA GLU A 124 -0.76 -18.54 19.83
C GLU A 124 -0.92 -17.85 18.47
N ILE A 125 -1.20 -18.63 17.42
CA ILE A 125 -1.47 -18.11 16.07
C ILE A 125 -2.73 -17.24 16.10
N GLY A 126 -3.78 -17.68 16.79
CA GLY A 126 -5.00 -16.90 16.99
C GLY A 126 -4.72 -15.54 17.66
N GLY A 127 -3.85 -15.52 18.67
CA GLY A 127 -3.40 -14.29 19.33
C GLY A 127 -2.68 -13.33 18.38
N VAL A 128 -1.77 -13.84 17.54
CA VAL A 128 -1.05 -13.04 16.53
C VAL A 128 -2.02 -12.49 15.48
N ILE A 129 -2.99 -13.30 15.02
CA ILE A 129 -4.02 -12.87 14.06
C ILE A 129 -4.85 -11.74 14.67
N LEU A 130 -5.35 -11.90 15.89
CA LEU A 130 -6.15 -10.86 16.56
C LEU A 130 -5.38 -9.56 16.74
N LEU A 131 -4.13 -9.64 17.20
CA LEU A 131 -3.27 -8.47 17.35
C LEU A 131 -3.02 -7.78 16.00
N SER A 132 -2.79 -8.57 14.95
CA SER A 132 -2.60 -8.07 13.59
C SER A 132 -3.88 -7.39 13.07
N MET A 133 -5.06 -7.94 13.35
CA MET A 133 -6.34 -7.33 12.99
C MET A 133 -6.58 -6.00 13.73
N CYS A 134 -6.30 -5.96 15.04
CA CYS A 134 -6.43 -4.76 15.85
C CYS A 134 -5.49 -3.65 15.36
N THR A 135 -4.22 -3.98 15.15
CA THR A 135 -3.22 -3.02 14.64
C THR A 135 -3.56 -2.56 13.23
N ALA A 136 -3.95 -3.46 12.33
CA ALA A 136 -4.39 -3.09 10.98
C ALA A 136 -5.63 -2.18 11.00
N THR A 137 -6.58 -2.43 11.91
CA THR A 137 -7.77 -1.58 12.06
C THR A 137 -7.39 -0.19 12.56
N ALA A 138 -6.55 -0.11 13.61
CA ALA A 138 -6.06 1.16 14.14
C ALA A 138 -5.29 1.96 13.08
N LEU A 139 -4.39 1.30 12.33
CA LEU A 139 -3.62 1.92 11.24
C LEU A 139 -4.51 2.39 10.09
N ASN A 140 -5.55 1.64 9.73
CA ASN A 140 -6.51 2.08 8.73
C ASN A 140 -7.23 3.35 9.20
N LEU A 141 -7.75 3.37 10.44
CA LEU A 141 -8.45 4.54 11.00
C LEU A 141 -7.53 5.77 11.05
N LEU A 142 -6.31 5.62 11.58
CA LEU A 142 -5.30 6.68 11.58
C LEU A 142 -4.97 7.13 10.16
N GLY A 143 -4.84 6.19 9.22
CA GLY A 143 -4.55 6.47 7.82
C GLY A 143 -5.59 7.38 7.17
N VAL A 144 -6.88 7.22 7.49
CA VAL A 144 -7.92 8.10 6.96
C VAL A 144 -7.98 9.45 7.69
N GLN A 145 -7.63 9.53 8.98
CA GLN A 145 -7.49 10.83 9.64
C GLN A 145 -6.33 11.62 9.03
N VAL A 146 -5.19 10.97 8.79
CA VAL A 146 -4.05 11.55 8.07
C VAL A 146 -4.46 11.93 6.65
N LEU A 147 -5.27 11.11 5.96
CA LEU A 147 -5.80 11.45 4.64
C LEU A 147 -6.61 12.73 4.67
N LYS A 148 -7.50 12.87 5.66
CA LYS A 148 -8.36 14.03 5.81
C LYS A 148 -7.55 15.29 6.08
N GLU A 149 -6.56 15.22 6.97
CA GLU A 149 -5.77 16.40 7.39
C GLU A 149 -4.71 16.81 6.37
N PHE A 150 -4.02 15.85 5.75
CA PHE A 150 -2.85 16.12 4.90
C PHE A 150 -3.06 15.78 3.41
N GLY A 151 -4.14 15.08 3.07
CA GLY A 151 -4.46 14.64 1.71
C GLY A 151 -3.66 13.43 1.22
N ALA A 152 -4.06 12.88 0.07
CA ALA A 152 -3.48 11.67 -0.52
C ALA A 152 -1.97 11.72 -0.70
N THR A 153 -1.44 12.86 -1.13
CA THR A 153 -0.01 12.99 -1.49
C THR A 153 0.87 12.84 -0.25
N ALA A 154 0.50 13.48 0.86
CA ALA A 154 1.23 13.37 2.11
C ALA A 154 1.13 11.95 2.70
N GLN A 155 -0.06 11.33 2.68
CA GLN A 155 -0.22 9.95 3.14
C GLN A 155 0.64 8.96 2.34
N GLN A 156 0.77 9.14 1.02
CA GLN A 156 1.66 8.32 0.18
C GLN A 156 3.14 8.50 0.54
N ILE A 157 3.57 9.73 0.85
CA ILE A 157 4.95 10.01 1.25
C ILE A 157 5.25 9.39 2.63
N ILE A 158 4.37 9.60 3.61
CA ILE A 158 4.48 9.00 4.95
C ILE A 158 4.53 7.48 4.86
N GLY A 159 3.68 6.88 4.01
CA GLY A 159 3.68 5.44 3.77
C GLY A 159 5.02 4.91 3.24
N LYS A 160 5.63 5.63 2.29
CA LYS A 160 6.97 5.27 1.77
C LYS A 160 8.07 5.43 2.80
N LEU A 161 8.03 6.52 3.58
CA LEU A 161 8.99 6.75 4.66
C LEU A 161 8.91 5.64 5.71
N ASN A 162 7.70 5.21 6.08
CA ASN A 162 7.50 4.09 6.99
C ASN A 162 8.15 2.80 6.48
N THR A 163 7.98 2.48 5.18
CA THR A 163 8.64 1.32 4.58
C THR A 163 10.17 1.42 4.62
N ILE A 164 10.75 2.59 4.35
CA ILE A 164 12.20 2.81 4.43
C ILE A 164 12.69 2.62 5.86
N CYS A 165 11.99 3.18 6.86
CA CYS A 165 12.36 3.01 8.26
C CYS A 165 12.29 1.56 8.69
N ILE A 166 11.24 0.82 8.30
CA ILE A 166 11.12 -0.61 8.60
C ILE A 166 12.26 -1.39 7.95
N ALA A 167 12.58 -1.12 6.68
CA ALA A 167 13.69 -1.77 5.98
C ALA A 167 15.03 -1.47 6.66
N ALA A 168 15.29 -0.22 7.04
CA ALA A 168 16.51 0.17 7.73
C ALA A 168 16.65 -0.52 9.10
N ILE A 169 15.54 -0.61 9.86
CA ILE A 169 15.49 -1.33 11.13
C ILE A 169 15.70 -2.84 10.90
N SER A 170 15.04 -3.43 9.89
CA SER A 170 15.22 -4.84 9.51
C SER A 170 16.69 -5.15 9.26
N VAL A 171 17.35 -4.35 8.42
CA VAL A 171 18.77 -4.48 8.11
C VAL A 171 19.64 -4.33 9.35
N ALA A 172 19.35 -3.35 10.19
CA ALA A 172 20.12 -3.09 11.41
C ALA A 172 20.00 -4.22 12.45
N PHE A 173 18.84 -4.85 12.59
CA PHE A 173 18.57 -5.84 13.63
C PHE A 173 18.73 -7.29 13.18
N LEU A 174 18.42 -7.60 11.91
CA LEU A 174 18.49 -8.97 11.36
C LEU A 174 19.84 -9.25 10.67
N GLY A 175 20.69 -8.24 10.51
CA GLY A 175 22.01 -8.39 9.88
C GLY A 175 21.93 -8.67 8.38
N GLU A 176 20.84 -8.28 7.72
CA GLU A 176 20.67 -8.45 6.29
C GLU A 176 21.69 -7.57 5.54
N HIS A 177 22.49 -8.17 4.65
CA HIS A 177 23.43 -7.41 3.83
C HIS A 177 22.72 -6.82 2.62
N LEU A 178 22.52 -5.50 2.62
CA LEU A 178 22.08 -4.79 1.41
C LEU A 178 23.24 -4.65 0.42
N PRO A 179 23.03 -4.92 -0.87
CA PRO A 179 24.03 -4.66 -1.90
C PRO A 179 24.38 -3.17 -1.93
N TRP A 180 25.65 -2.85 -2.17
CA TRP A 180 26.17 -1.47 -2.19
C TRP A 180 25.40 -0.52 -3.11
N LEU A 181 24.71 -1.05 -4.13
CA LEU A 181 23.88 -0.28 -5.06
C LEU A 181 22.64 0.37 -4.39
N VAL A 182 22.23 -0.12 -3.22
CA VAL A 182 21.03 0.34 -2.47
C VAL A 182 21.39 1.26 -1.29
N LEU A 183 22.67 1.31 -0.91
CA LEU A 183 23.25 2.18 0.13
C LEU A 183 23.66 3.55 -0.45
#